data_AF-X1SYR1-F1
#
_entry.id   AF-X1SYR1-F1
#
_cell.length_a   1.000
_cell.length_b   1.000
_cell.length_c   1.000
_cell.angle_alpha   90.00
_cell.angle_beta   90.00
_cell.angle_gamma   90.00
#
_symmetry.space_group_name_H-M   'P 1'
#
loop_
_entity.id
_entity.type
_entity.pdbx_description
1 polymer ?
#
loop_
_entity_poly.entity_id
_entity_poly.type
_entity_poly.pdbx_seq_one_letter_code
_entity_poly.pdbx_strand_id
1 'polypeptide(L)' 'GSIGRTGRGDTAFISYLGSRITKSPEESLRFSAALTSLKMESMGPFSLPLSRVEKLIKEEYS' A
#
# COMPACT_ATOMS: atom_id res chain seq x y z
N GLY A 1 18.27 -13.63 7.63
CA GLY A 1 17.41 -12.50 8.02
C GLY A 1 16.34 -12.26 6.97
N SER A 2 15.16 -12.85 7.12
CA SER A 2 14.03 -12.75 6.18
C SER A 2 12.77 -12.18 6.85
N ILE A 3 12.95 -11.52 7.99
CA ILE A 3 11.88 -10.89 8.75
C ILE A 3 11.44 -9.61 8.01
N GLY A 4 10.17 -9.53 7.61
CA GLY A 4 9.55 -8.35 7.00
C GLY A 4 9.59 -8.26 5.46
N ARG A 5 10.04 -9.31 4.75
CA ARG A 5 10.08 -9.34 3.26
C ARG A 5 8.97 -10.17 2.59
N THR A 6 8.27 -11.03 3.33
CA THR A 6 7.23 -11.89 2.78
C THR A 6 5.92 -11.10 2.54
N GLY A 7 5.26 -11.35 1.40
CA GLY A 7 3.94 -10.78 1.08
C GLY A 7 3.96 -9.35 0.51
N ARG A 8 5.12 -8.77 0.19
CA ARG A 8 5.21 -7.42 -0.39
C ARG A 8 4.63 -7.35 -1.81
N GLY A 9 4.99 -8.33 -2.64
CA GLY A 9 4.47 -8.45 -4.00
C GLY A 9 2.95 -8.64 -4.00
N ASP A 10 2.46 -9.54 -3.14
CA ASP A 10 1.03 -9.78 -2.97
C ASP A 10 0.31 -8.53 -2.45
N THR A 11 0.88 -7.84 -1.45
CA THR A 11 0.31 -6.59 -0.91
C THR A 11 0.20 -5.53 -1.99
N ALA A 12 1.27 -5.31 -2.76
CA ALA A 12 1.28 -4.33 -3.86
C ALA A 12 0.25 -4.70 -4.94
N PHE A 13 0.26 -5.96 -5.38
CA PHE A 13 -0.61 -6.42 -6.46
C PHE A 13 -2.09 -6.41 -6.06
N ILE A 14 -2.44 -6.95 -4.90
CA ILE A 14 -3.82 -7.02 -4.41
C ILE A 14 -4.35 -5.61 -4.09
N SER A 15 -3.55 -4.74 -3.49
CA SER A 15 -3.97 -3.34 -3.23
C SER A 15 -4.19 -2.56 -4.52
N TYR A 16 -3.38 -2.77 -5.55
CA TYR A 16 -3.60 -2.19 -6.87
C TYR A 16 -4.91 -2.72 -7.47
N LEU A 17 -5.10 -4.04 -7.54
CA LEU A 17 -6.32 -4.62 -8.11
C LEU A 17 -7.59 -4.18 -7.36
N GLY A 18 -7.56 -4.17 -6.04
CA GLY A 18 -8.71 -3.73 -5.22
C GLY A 18 -9.03 -2.25 -5.42
N SER A 19 -8.02 -1.39 -5.49
CA SER A 19 -8.24 0.05 -5.73
C SER A 19 -8.72 0.33 -7.15
N ARG A 20 -8.29 -0.45 -8.15
CA ARG A 20 -8.72 -0.33 -9.55
C ARG A 20 -10.21 -0.52 -9.79
N ILE A 21 -10.93 -1.15 -8.87
CA ILE A 21 -12.39 -1.29 -8.94
C ILE A 21 -13.07 0.09 -8.89
N THR A 22 -12.45 1.07 -8.22
CA THR A 22 -13.05 2.39 -7.96
C THR A 22 -12.17 3.57 -8.39
N LYS A 23 -10.88 3.36 -8.63
CA LYS A 23 -9.89 4.42 -8.90
C LYS A 23 -9.25 4.27 -10.28
N SER A 24 -8.71 5.38 -10.79
CA SER A 24 -7.90 5.40 -12.01
C SER A 24 -6.60 4.57 -11.85
N PRO A 25 -5.91 4.20 -12.95
CA PRO A 25 -4.62 3.51 -12.87
C PRO A 25 -3.60 4.25 -12.01
N GLU A 26 -3.50 5.57 -12.19
CA GLU A 26 -2.53 6.41 -11.51
C GLU A 26 -2.80 6.47 -10.00
N GLU A 27 -4.03 6.76 -9.60
CA GLU A 27 -4.41 6.78 -8.18
C GLU A 27 -4.23 5.42 -7.51
N SER A 28 -4.50 4.34 -8.24
CA SER A 28 -4.32 2.96 -7.75
C SER A 28 -2.85 2.61 -7.57
N LEU A 29 -1.98 3.13 -8.44
CA LEU A 29 -0.53 2.96 -8.33
C LEU A 29 0.00 3.70 -7.11
N ARG A 30 -0.40 4.98 -6.91
CA ARG A 30 -0.07 5.77 -5.73
C ARG A 30 -0.56 5.08 -4.44
N PHE A 31 -1.78 4.56 -4.45
CA PHE A 31 -2.36 3.82 -3.32
C PHE A 31 -1.59 2.54 -2.99
N SER A 32 -1.30 1.72 -4.00
CA SER A 32 -0.55 0.47 -3.83
C SER A 32 0.87 0.72 -3.30
N ALA A 33 1.54 1.73 -3.83
CA ALA A 33 2.87 2.14 -3.37
C ALA A 33 2.83 2.60 -1.91
N ALA A 34 1.93 3.52 -1.56
CA ALA A 34 1.77 4.03 -0.19
C ALA A 34 1.43 2.91 0.82
N LEU A 35 0.48 2.03 0.49
CA LEU A 35 0.09 0.92 1.36
C LEU A 35 1.24 -0.08 1.56
N THR A 36 1.97 -0.39 0.49
CA THR A 36 3.13 -1.29 0.54
C THR A 36 4.27 -0.68 1.36
N SER A 37 4.51 0.63 1.26
CA SER A 37 5.49 1.35 2.09
C SER A 37 5.15 1.26 3.56
N LEU A 38 3.90 1.56 3.93
CA LEU A 38 3.43 1.46 5.31
C LEU A 38 3.47 0.02 5.84
N LYS A 39 3.18 -0.97 5.00
CA LYS A 39 3.32 -2.40 5.34
C LYS A 39 4.76 -2.76 5.71
N MET A 40 5.77 -2.05 5.19
CA MET A 40 7.19 -2.31 5.52
C MET A 40 7.60 -1.77 6.90
N GLU A 41 6.83 -0.86 7.48
CA GLU A 41 7.11 -0.30 8.82
C GLU A 41 6.81 -1.28 9.96
N SER A 42 6.09 -2.38 9.68
CA SER A 42 5.67 -3.35 10.70
C SER A 42 5.70 -4.79 10.22
N MET A 43 6.07 -5.70 11.11
CA MET A 43 6.07 -7.15 10.85
C MET A 43 4.64 -7.72 10.94
N GLY A 44 4.31 -8.71 10.10
CA GLY A 44 2.97 -9.31 10.06
C GLY A 44 1.99 -8.58 9.11
N PRO A 45 0.71 -8.98 9.02
CA PRO A 45 -0.26 -8.40 8.08
C PRO A 45 -0.40 -6.87 8.21
N PHE A 46 -0.84 -6.20 7.14
CA PHE A 46 -1.16 -4.78 7.22
C PHE A 46 -2.35 -4.57 8.17
N SER A 47 -2.18 -3.70 9.17
CA SER A 47 -3.16 -3.43 10.23
C SER A 47 -3.44 -1.95 10.47
N LEU A 48 -2.89 -1.07 9.63
CA LEU A 48 -3.10 0.38 9.74
C LEU A 48 -4.42 0.80 9.08
N PRO A 49 -5.04 1.90 9.53
CA PRO A 49 -6.24 2.42 8.89
C PRO A 49 -5.93 3.02 7.51
N LEU A 50 -6.89 2.96 6.60
CA LEU A 50 -6.74 3.52 5.24
C LEU A 50 -6.43 5.02 5.23
N SER A 51 -6.85 5.77 6.26
CA SER A 51 -6.49 7.18 6.43
C SER A 51 -4.98 7.42 6.50
N ARG A 52 -4.19 6.45 6.99
CA ARG A 52 -2.72 6.54 6.96
C ARG A 52 -2.18 6.42 5.54
N VAL A 53 -2.79 5.57 4.72
CA VAL A 53 -2.44 5.43 3.30
C VAL A 53 -2.76 6.73 2.56
N GLU A 54 -3.96 7.27 2.76
CA GLU A 54 -4.39 8.53 2.14
C GLU A 54 -3.52 9.72 2.56
N LYS A 55 -3.15 9.78 3.84
CA LYS A 55 -2.22 10.79 4.35
C LYS A 55 -0.87 10.70 3.63
N LEU A 56 -0.31 9.49 3.53
CA LEU A 56 0.97 9.28 2.84
C LEU A 56 0.89 9.64 1.35
N ILE A 57 -0.22 9.34 0.67
CA ILE A 57 -0.45 9.76 -0.73
C ILE A 57 -0.38 11.28 -0.85
N LYS A 58 -1.04 12.02 0.05
CA LYS A 58 -1.04 13.48 0.03
C LYS A 58 0.34 14.07 0.32
N GLU A 59 1.09 13.47 1.25
CA GLU A 59 2.40 13.99 1.67
C GLU A 59 3.49 13.70 0.62
N GLU A 60 3.52 12.51 0.04
CA GLU A 60 4.65 12.02 -0.77
C GLU A 60 4.35 11.86 -2.27
N TYR A 61 3.07 11.88 -2.65
CA TYR A 61 2.63 11.58 -4.02
C TYR A 61 1.64 12.61 -4.57
N SER A 62 1.69 13.87 -4.10
CA SER A 62 0.91 14.98 -4.65
C SER A 62 1.27 15.27 -6.10
#